data_AF-A0A3S4HC80-F1
#
_entry.id   AF-A0A3S4HC80-F1
#
_cell.length_a   1.000
_cell.length_b   1.000
_cell.length_c   1.000
_cell.angle_alpha   90.00
_cell.angle_beta   90.00
_cell.angle_gamma   90.00
#
_symmetry.space_group_name_H-M   'P 1'
#
loop_
_entity.id
_entity.type
_entity.pdbx_description
1 polymer ?
#
loop_
_entity_poly.entity_id
_entity_poly.type
_entity_poly.pdbx_seq_one_letter_code
_entity_poly.pdbx_strand_id
1 'polypeptide(L)'
;MWQLTIENGRFSRIEPQEAASLAQGEALDAEGGLVIPPFVEPHIHLDTTQTAGEPNWNQSGTLFEGIERWAERKRCSPTKT
;
A
#
# COMPACT_ATOMS: atom_id res chain seq x y z
N MET A 1 -6.55 22.20 -15.75
CA MET A 1 -5.85 20.90 -15.61
C MET A 1 -4.45 21.18 -15.04
N TRP A 2 -3.64 20.17 -14.72
CA TRP A 2 -2.28 20.36 -14.18
C TRP A 2 -1.27 19.49 -14.93
N GLN A 3 -0.05 20.00 -15.11
CA GLN A 3 1.09 19.26 -15.64
C GLN A 3 2.16 19.12 -14.56
N LEU A 4 2.66 17.89 -14.37
CA LEU A 4 3.74 17.59 -13.44
C LEU A 4 4.95 17.10 -14.25
N THR A 5 6.06 17.84 -14.19
CA THR A 5 7.30 17.48 -14.88
C THR A 5 8.22 16.74 -13.91
N ILE A 6 8.79 15.61 -14.35
CA ILE A 6 9.69 14.78 -13.54
C ILE A 6 11.07 14.73 -14.21
N GLU A 7 12.10 15.07 -13.45
CA GLU A 7 13.50 14.99 -13.87
C GLU A 7 14.31 14.35 -12.74
N ASN A 8 15.18 13.39 -13.07
CA ASN A 8 16.05 12.71 -12.10
C ASN A 8 15.28 12.15 -10.88
N GLY A 9 14.07 11.61 -11.11
CA GLY A 9 13.22 11.02 -10.08
C GLY A 9 12.56 12.02 -9.11
N ARG A 10 12.51 13.31 -9.46
CA ARG A 10 11.87 14.36 -8.64
C ARG A 10 10.94 15.22 -9.50
N PHE A 11 9.89 15.76 -8.88
CA PHE A 11 9.08 16.79 -9.52
C PHE A 11 9.90 18.07 -9.70
N SER A 12 10.18 18.46 -10.95
CA SER A 12 10.90 19.69 -11.28
C SER A 12 9.95 20.88 -11.42
N ARG A 13 8.72 20.65 -11.90
CA ARG A 13 7.67 21.67 -12.08
C ARG A 13 6.27 21.10 -11.86
N ILE A 14 5.37 21.94 -11.36
CA ILE A 14 3.93 21.68 -11.24
C ILE A 14 3.21 22.94 -11.72
N GLU A 15 2.53 22.87 -12.85
CA GLU A 15 2.01 24.04 -13.56
C GLU A 15 0.55 23.83 -13.97
N PRO A 16 -0.32 24.86 -13.91
CA PRO A 16 -1.67 24.76 -14.44
C PRO A 16 -1.66 24.66 -15.97
N GLN A 17 -2.63 23.94 -16.53
CA GLN A 17 -2.91 23.83 -17.96
C GLN A 17 -4.31 24.37 -18.27
N GLU A 18 -4.40 25.25 -19.25
CA GLU A 18 -5.65 25.89 -19.72
C GLU A 18 -6.60 24.90 -20.41
N ALA A 19 -6.05 23.97 -21.18
CA ALA A 19 -6.81 22.93 -21.88
C ALA A 19 -6.06 21.60 -21.86
N ALA A 20 -6.79 20.51 -22.11
CA ALA A 20 -6.15 19.22 -22.36
C ALA A 20 -5.22 19.33 -23.57
N SER A 21 -4.01 18.82 -23.43
CA SER A 21 -3.03 18.74 -24.52
C SER A 21 -2.70 17.28 -24.77
N LEU A 22 -2.39 16.94 -26.02
CA LEU A 22 -1.91 15.59 -26.34
C LEU A 22 -0.57 15.38 -25.63
N ALA A 23 -0.43 14.26 -24.93
CA ALA A 23 0.83 13.84 -24.33
C ALA A 23 1.93 13.76 -25.42
N GLN A 24 3.07 14.41 -25.19
CA GLN A 24 4.20 14.43 -26.11
C GLN A 24 5.43 13.79 -25.45
N GLY A 25 6.16 12.94 -26.18
CA GLY A 25 7.34 12.27 -25.67
C GLY A 25 7.03 11.18 -24.64
N GLU A 26 7.90 11.05 -23.63
CA GLU A 26 7.70 10.13 -22.50
C GLU A 26 6.80 10.80 -21.45
N ALA A 27 5.49 10.70 -21.67
CA ALA A 27 4.47 11.30 -20.81
C ALA A 27 3.36 10.30 -20.47
N LEU A 28 2.87 10.37 -19.23
CA LEU A 28 1.70 9.64 -18.77
C LEU A 28 0.51 10.59 -18.75
N ASP A 29 -0.53 10.30 -19.54
CA ASP A 29 -1.78 11.06 -19.52
C ASP A 29 -2.63 10.60 -18.32
N ALA A 30 -2.99 11.55 -17.45
CA ALA A 30 -3.86 11.29 -16.31
C ALA A 30 -5.35 11.28 -16.69
N GLU A 31 -5.70 11.60 -17.95
CA GLU A 31 -7.05 11.56 -18.52
C GLU A 31 -8.09 12.37 -17.72
N GLY A 32 -7.64 13.49 -17.11
CA GLY A 32 -8.48 14.31 -16.23
C GLY A 32 -8.75 13.70 -14.84
N GLY A 33 -8.08 12.60 -14.51
CA GLY A 33 -8.08 11.98 -13.19
C GLY A 33 -7.34 12.80 -12.13
N LEU A 34 -7.43 12.33 -10.89
CA LEU A 34 -6.83 12.99 -9.73
C LEU A 34 -5.42 12.45 -9.47
N VAL A 35 -4.44 13.35 -9.43
CA VAL A 35 -3.07 13.02 -9.00
C VAL A 35 -2.91 13.41 -7.53
N ILE A 36 -2.54 12.42 -6.70
CA ILE A 36 -2.28 12.56 -5.27
C ILE A 36 -0.96 11.86 -4.92
N PRO A 37 -0.30 12.22 -3.79
CA PRO A 37 0.79 11.41 -3.28
C PRO A 37 0.35 9.96 -3.00
N PRO A 38 1.30 9.01 -2.93
CA PRO A 38 0.98 7.61 -2.62
C PRO A 38 0.20 7.46 -1.31
N PHE A 39 -0.68 6.47 -1.25
CA PHE A 39 -1.31 6.07 0.00
C PHE A 39 -0.28 5.53 0.99
N VAL A 40 -0.57 5.72 2.28
CA VAL A 40 0.25 5.24 3.39
C VAL A 40 -0.58 4.29 4.23
N GLU A 41 -0.01 3.13 4.57
CA GLU A 41 -0.55 2.18 5.55
C GLU A 41 0.20 2.38 6.88
N PRO A 42 -0.36 3.16 7.83
CA PRO A 42 0.34 3.50 9.07
C PRO A 42 0.26 2.41 10.14
N HIS A 43 -0.67 1.46 10.03
CA HIS A 43 -0.87 0.41 11.05
C HIS A 43 -1.21 -0.93 10.40
N ILE A 44 -0.18 -1.75 10.22
CA ILE A 44 -0.31 -3.13 9.74
C ILE A 44 0.61 -4.07 10.52
N HIS A 45 0.18 -5.31 10.70
CA HIS A 45 0.98 -6.39 11.27
C HIS A 45 1.49 -7.30 10.15
N LEU A 46 2.65 -6.98 9.57
CA LEU A 46 3.24 -7.77 8.47
C LEU A 46 3.86 -9.10 8.93
N ASP A 47 4.20 -9.24 10.21
CA ASP A 47 4.67 -10.50 10.77
C ASP A 47 3.54 -11.53 10.94
N THR A 48 2.30 -11.06 11.09
CA THR A 48 1.09 -11.89 11.27
C THR A 48 0.26 -12.00 9.99
N THR A 49 0.62 -11.29 8.92
CA THR A 49 -0.16 -11.31 7.68
C THR A 49 -0.12 -12.69 7.03
N GLN A 50 -1.18 -13.04 6.28
CA GLN A 50 -1.31 -14.32 5.58
C GLN A 50 -1.27 -15.58 6.47
N THR A 51 -1.51 -15.48 7.80
CA THR A 51 -1.52 -16.65 8.71
C THR A 51 -2.90 -16.99 9.29
N ALA A 52 -3.98 -16.39 8.78
CA ALA A 52 -5.33 -16.72 9.24
C ALA A 52 -5.63 -18.21 8.99
N GLY A 53 -6.02 -18.93 10.04
CA GLY A 53 -6.27 -20.37 9.97
C GLY A 53 -5.05 -21.25 10.24
N GLU A 54 -3.88 -20.67 10.57
CA GLU A 54 -2.67 -21.44 10.89
C GLU A 54 -2.31 -21.35 12.38
N PRO A 55 -2.32 -22.47 13.13
CA PRO A 55 -2.86 -23.78 12.77
C PRO A 55 -4.40 -23.85 12.86
N ASN A 56 -5.02 -22.87 13.50
CA ASN A 56 -6.46 -22.85 13.76
C ASN A 56 -7.05 -21.47 13.43
N TRP A 57 -8.32 -21.45 13.02
CA TRP A 57 -9.07 -20.23 12.81
C TRP A 57 -9.49 -19.59 14.14
N ASN A 58 -9.57 -18.26 14.17
CA ASN A 58 -10.26 -17.53 15.23
C ASN A 58 -11.78 -17.67 14.99
N GLN A 59 -12.43 -18.58 15.70
CA GLN A 59 -13.84 -18.94 15.50
C GLN A 59 -14.79 -17.89 16.08
N SER A 60 -14.43 -17.27 17.22
CA SER A 60 -15.27 -16.24 17.86
C SER A 60 -15.11 -14.86 17.23
N GLY A 61 -14.01 -14.60 16.53
CA GLY A 61 -13.66 -13.27 16.00
C GLY A 61 -13.21 -12.29 17.08
N THR A 62 -12.91 -12.75 18.30
CA THR A 62 -12.49 -11.88 19.40
C THR A 62 -10.99 -11.57 19.35
N LEU A 63 -10.59 -10.44 19.95
CA LEU A 63 -9.19 -10.06 20.10
C LEU A 63 -8.39 -11.12 20.88
N PHE A 64 -8.94 -11.60 22.00
CA PHE A 64 -8.25 -12.55 22.88
C PHE A 64 -8.00 -13.89 22.18
N GLU A 65 -9.01 -14.44 21.50
CA GLU A 65 -8.80 -15.65 20.70
C GLU A 65 -7.78 -15.39 19.58
N GLY A 66 -7.79 -14.23 18.93
CA GLY A 66 -6.80 -13.86 17.91
C GLY A 66 -5.36 -13.89 18.46
N ILE A 67 -5.16 -13.35 19.67
CA ILE A 67 -3.86 -13.40 20.36
C ILE A 67 -3.45 -14.84 20.68
N GLU A 68 -4.39 -15.68 21.13
CA GLU A 68 -4.15 -17.10 21.39
C GLU A 68 -3.74 -17.86 20.12
N ARG A 69 -4.49 -17.71 19.01
CA ARG A 69 -4.16 -18.33 17.71
C ARG A 69 -2.78 -17.89 17.22
N TRP A 70 -2.45 -16.60 17.37
CA TRP A 70 -1.13 -16.10 17.00
C TRP A 70 0.00 -16.70 17.85
N ALA A 71 -0.22 -16.87 19.16
CA ALA A 71 0.73 -17.53 20.05
C ALA A 71 0.98 -18.99 19.65
N GLU A 72 -0.06 -19.72 19.20
CA GLU A 72 0.07 -21.07 18.64
C GLU A 72 0.97 -21.07 17.39
N ARG A 73 0.71 -20.15 16.44
CA ARG A 73 1.51 -20.02 15.21
C ARG A 73 2.98 -19.74 15.49
N LYS A 74 3.29 -18.92 16.50
CA LYS A 74 4.66 -18.61 16.92
C LYS A 74 5.39 -19.82 17.49
N ARG A 75 4.69 -20.72 18.19
CA ARG A 75 5.28 -21.96 18.74
C ARG A 75 5.53 -23.03 17.67
N CYS A 76 4.68 -23.10 16.66
CA CYS A 76 4.83 -24.05 15.54
C CYS A 76 5.84 -23.57 14.48
N SER A 77 6.21 -22.29 14.49
CA SER A 77 7.22 -21.76 13.58
C SER A 77 8.62 -22.23 14.03
N PRO A 78 9.42 -22.89 13.17
CA PRO A 78 10.83 -23.08 13.48
C PRO A 78 11.47 -21.70 13.67
N THR A 79 12.21 -21.55 14.77
CA THR A 79 12.83 -20.32 15.24
C THR A 79 13.53 -19.58 14.08
N LYS A 80 13.14 -18.33 13.79
CA LYS A 80 14.00 -17.41 13.04
C LYS A 80 15.15 -17.04 13.98
N THR A 81 16.33 -17.62 13.77
CA THR A 81 17.62 -17.06 14.22
C THR A 81 17.78 -15.63 13.74
#